data_AF-A0A2H5VZ35-F1
#
_entry.id   AF-A0A2H5VZ35-F1
#
_cell.length_a   1.000
_cell.length_b   1.000
_cell.length_c   1.000
_cell.angle_alpha   90.00
_cell.angle_beta   90.00
_cell.angle_gamma   90.00
#
_symmetry.space_group_name_H-M   'P 1'
#
loop_
_entity.id
_entity.type
_entity.pdbx_description
1 polymer ?
#
loop_
_entity_poly.entity_id
_entity_poly.type
_entity_poly.pdbx_seq_one_letter_code
_entity_poly.pdbx_strand_id
1 'polypeptide(L)' 'MTTRVKLAEEALSKFDSRYLICSVVAKRAKQLVKHPESQGLAWAINQAMRELNEGKIPFELPELERPQARRGRRTRASR' A
#
# COMPACT_ATOMS: atom_id res chain seq x y z
N MET A 1 -22.36 1.41 10.54
CA MET A 1 -21.00 1.24 9.98
C MET A 1 -20.97 1.76 8.55
N THR A 2 -20.11 2.72 8.23
CA THR A 2 -20.10 3.38 6.90
C THR A 2 -19.41 2.52 5.84
N THR A 3 -19.73 2.73 4.56
CA THR A 3 -19.13 2.00 3.42
C THR A 3 -17.60 2.07 3.43
N ARG A 4 -17.03 3.20 3.88
CA ARG A 4 -15.57 3.38 3.98
C ARG A 4 -14.92 2.46 5.00
N VAL A 5 -15.55 2.28 6.16
CA VAL A 5 -15.03 1.41 7.22
C VAL A 5 -15.00 -0.04 6.75
N LYS A 6 -16.08 -0.51 6.08
CA LYS A 6 -16.13 -1.86 5.51
C LYS A 6 -15.02 -2.12 4.49
N LEU A 7 -14.77 -1.18 3.57
CA LEU A 7 -13.70 -1.31 2.57
C LEU A 7 -12.32 -1.36 3.22
N ALA A 8 -12.10 -0.55 4.26
CA ALA A 8 -10.84 -0.53 4.99
C ALA A 8 -10.60 -1.86 5.73
N GLU A 9 -11.60 -2.38 6.44
CA GLU A 9 -11.48 -3.66 7.15
C GLU A 9 -11.24 -4.83 6.19
N GLU A 10 -11.92 -4.85 5.04
CA GLU A 10 -11.69 -5.88 4.02
C GLU A 10 -10.28 -5.80 3.42
N ALA A 11 -9.72 -4.59 3.24
CA ALA A 11 -8.34 -4.46 2.81
C ALA A 11 -7.38 -4.97 3.92
N LEU A 12 -7.65 -4.62 5.18
CA LEU A 12 -6.84 -5.06 6.32
C LEU A 12 -6.89 -6.57 6.55
N SER A 13 -7.95 -7.26 6.12
CA SER A 13 -8.02 -8.73 6.22
C SER A 13 -7.27 -9.46 5.10
N LYS A 14 -6.96 -8.78 3.99
CA LYS A 14 -6.26 -9.34 2.82
C LYS A 14 -4.79 -8.95 2.73
N PHE A 15 -4.42 -7.79 3.27
CA PHE A 15 -3.06 -7.25 3.15
C PHE A 15 -2.46 -7.00 4.53
N ASP A 16 -1.23 -7.48 4.73
CA ASP A 16 -0.53 -7.34 6.02
C ASP A 16 -0.03 -5.91 6.29
N SER A 17 0.15 -5.10 5.24
CA SER A 17 0.74 -3.76 5.34
C SER A 17 -0.27 -2.65 5.07
N ARG A 18 -0.60 -1.91 6.13
CA ARG A 18 -1.41 -0.67 6.05
C ARG A 18 -0.78 0.39 5.15
N TYR A 19 0.54 0.50 5.17
CA TYR A 19 1.27 1.46 4.35
C TYR A 19 1.19 1.10 2.86
N LEU A 20 1.23 -0.20 2.54
CA LEU A 20 1.05 -0.67 1.18
C LEU A 20 -0.34 -0.31 0.66
N ILE A 21 -1.40 -0.62 1.42
CA ILE A 21 -2.78 -0.24 1.09
C ILE A 21 -2.86 1.25 0.77
N CYS A 22 -2.39 2.12 1.69
CA CYS A 22 -2.41 3.57 1.48
C CYS A 22 -1.65 3.99 0.23
N SER A 23 -0.47 3.41 -0.03
CA SER A 23 0.36 3.77 -1.17
C SER A 23 -0.28 3.40 -2.51
N VAL A 24 -0.88 2.20 -2.60
CA VAL A 24 -1.54 1.70 -3.82
C VAL A 24 -2.82 2.49 -4.07
N VAL A 25 -3.64 2.70 -3.03
CA VAL A 25 -4.89 3.46 -3.12
C VAL A 25 -4.64 4.91 -3.50
N ALA A 26 -3.62 5.56 -2.92
CA ALA A 26 -3.29 6.95 -3.25
C ALA A 26 -2.85 7.10 -4.72
N LYS A 27 -1.99 6.19 -5.21
CA LYS A 27 -1.56 6.17 -6.63
C LYS A 27 -2.76 5.99 -7.55
N ARG A 28 -3.65 5.05 -7.25
CA ARG A 28 -4.83 4.77 -8.08
C ARG A 28 -5.88 5.87 -8.01
N ALA A 29 -6.18 6.40 -6.83
CA ALA A 29 -7.09 7.52 -6.66
C ALA A 29 -6.63 8.75 -7.45
N LYS A 30 -5.32 9.04 -7.51
CA LYS A 30 -4.78 10.12 -8.34
C LYS A 30 -5.07 9.95 -9.83
N GLN A 31 -5.14 8.72 -10.33
CA GLN A 31 -5.55 8.42 -11.71
C GLN A 31 -7.07 8.61 -11.87
N LEU A 32 -7.86 8.07 -10.95
CA LEU A 32 -9.33 8.13 -10.98
C LEU A 32 -9.88 9.55 -10.82
N VAL A 33 -9.19 10.44 -10.11
CA VAL A 33 -9.57 11.87 -10.03
C VAL A 33 -9.53 12.56 -11.40
N LYS A 34 -8.68 12.08 -12.32
CA LYS A 34 -8.56 12.64 -13.68
C LYS A 34 -9.50 11.98 -14.69
N HIS A 35 -10.25 10.96 -14.28
CA HIS A 35 -11.16 10.24 -15.17
C HIS A 35 -12.39 11.11 -15.50
N PRO A 36 -12.95 11.06 -16.72
CA PRO A 36 -14.13 11.86 -17.08
C PRO A 36 -15.36 11.60 -16.19
N GLU A 37 -15.50 10.38 -15.69
CA GLU A 37 -16.60 9.97 -14.80
C GLU A 37 -16.32 10.27 -13.31
N SER A 38 -15.23 10.96 -13.00
CA SER A 38 -14.84 11.20 -11.62
C SER A 38 -15.84 12.11 -10.91
N GLN A 39 -16.29 11.68 -9.73
CA GLN A 39 -17.12 12.49 -8.83
C GLN A 39 -16.28 13.19 -7.74
N GLY A 40 -14.98 13.33 -7.99
CA GLY A 40 -14.03 13.96 -7.07
C GLY A 40 -13.26 12.98 -6.17
N LEU A 41 -12.49 13.55 -5.24
CA LEU A 41 -11.49 12.82 -4.45
C LEU A 41 -12.08 11.69 -3.60
N ALA A 42 -13.19 11.97 -2.92
CA ALA A 42 -13.86 10.99 -2.06
C ALA A 42 -14.34 9.76 -2.83
N TRP A 43 -14.88 9.97 -4.04
CA TRP A 43 -15.30 8.90 -4.94
C TRP A 43 -14.10 8.11 -5.46
N ALA A 44 -13.04 8.81 -5.87
CA ALA A 44 -11.83 8.18 -6.40
C ALA A 44 -11.13 7.29 -5.36
N ILE A 45 -11.08 7.72 -4.09
CA ILE A 45 -10.54 6.90 -2.99
C ILE A 45 -11.40 5.66 -2.77
N ASN A 46 -12.73 5.83 -2.70
CA ASN A 46 -13.64 4.70 -2.52
C ASN A 46 -13.54 3.68 -3.68
N GLN A 47 -13.37 4.16 -4.92
CA GLN A 47 -13.20 3.24 -6.04
C GLN A 47 -11.83 2.56 -6.06
N ALA A 48 -10.75 3.27 -5.76
CA ALA A 48 -9.43 2.67 -5.62
C ALA A 48 -9.42 1.58 -4.52
N MET A 49 -10.12 1.79 -3.40
CA MET A 49 -10.28 0.77 -2.35
C MET A 49 -11.04 -0.47 -2.86
N ARG A 50 -12.11 -0.28 -3.64
CA ARG A 50 -12.87 -1.40 -4.24
C ARG A 50 -12.01 -2.18 -5.23
N GLU A 51 -11.38 -1.50 -6.18
CA GLU A 51 -10.49 -2.12 -7.15
C GLU A 51 -9.32 -2.87 -6.49
N LEU A 52 -8.78 -2.35 -5.37
CA LEU A 52 -7.77 -3.05 -4.58
C LEU A 52 -8.33 -4.36 -4.00
N ASN A 53 -9.48 -4.30 -3.33
CA ASN A 53 -10.12 -5.47 -2.71
C ASN A 53 -10.55 -6.52 -3.74
N GLU A 54 -10.89 -6.09 -4.95
CA GLU A 54 -11.24 -6.95 -6.10
C GLU A 54 -10.02 -7.49 -6.86
N GLY A 55 -8.78 -7.12 -6.46
CA GLY A 55 -7.56 -7.59 -7.11
C GLY A 55 -7.32 -7.01 -8.52
N LYS A 56 -7.95 -5.87 -8.85
CA LYS A 56 -7.85 -5.21 -10.16
C LYS A 56 -6.63 -4.28 -10.27
N ILE A 57 -5.95 -4.01 -9.16
CA ILE A 57 -4.76 -3.14 -9.15
C ILE A 57 -3.52 -4.03 -9.04
N PRO A 58 -2.65 -4.08 -10.06
CA PRO A 58 -1.35 -4.73 -9.92
C PRO A 58 -0.46 -3.92 -8.97
N PHE A 59 0.17 -4.59 -8.00
CA PHE A 59 1.15 -4.00 -7.11
C PHE A 59 2.23 -5.02 -6.77
N GLU A 60 3.42 -4.53 -6.44
CA GLU A 60 4.53 -5.35 -5.96
C GLU A 60 4.56 -5.31 -4.43
N LEU A 61 4.73 -6.49 -3.82
CA LEU A 61 5.01 -6.56 -2.39
C LEU A 61 6.46 -6.14 -2.15
N PRO A 62 6.72 -5.16 -1.27
CA PRO A 62 8.09 -4.81 -0.93
C PRO A 62 8.78 -6.02 -0.30
N GLU A 63 9.95 -6.39 -0.83
CA GLU A 63 10.78 -7.43 -0.24
C GLU A 63 11.18 -7.00 1.18
N LEU A 64 11.04 -7.91 2.15
CA LEU A 64 11.62 -7.69 3.48
C LEU A 64 13.13 -7.52 3.32
N GLU A 65 13.67 -6.39 3.81
CA GLU A 65 15.13 -6.22 3.88
C GLU A 65 15.72 -7.42 4.61
N ARG A 66 16.50 -8.23 3.89
CA ARG A 66 17.24 -9.33 4.52
C ARG A 66 18.10 -8.70 5.61
N PRO A 67 18.12 -9.25 6.84
CA PRO A 67 18.92 -8.70 7.92
C PRO A 67 20.33 -8.48 7.38
N GLN A 68 20.78 -7.22 7.33
CA GLN A 68 22.15 -6.93 6.91
C GLN A 68 23.06 -7.74 7.83
N ALA A 69 23.74 -8.76 7.28
CA ALA A 69 24.68 -9.57 8.03
C ALA A 69 25.61 -8.59 8.71
N ARG A 70 25.58 -8.54 10.05
CA ARG A 70 26.39 -7.64 10.88
C ARG A 70 27.80 -7.70 10.32
N ARG A 71 28.23 -6.64 9.61
CA ARG A 71 29.62 -6.53 9.15
C ARG A 71 30.46 -6.58 10.42
N GLY A 72 31.03 -7.74 10.69
CA GLY A 72 31.90 -7.96 11.83
C GLY A 72 32.96 -6.88 11.80
N ARG A 73 32.89 -5.97 12.78
CA ARG A 73 33.88 -4.93 13.00
C ARG A 73 35.17 -5.66 13.34
N ARG A 74 36.01 -5.94 12.34
CA ARG A 74 37.37 -6.44 12.53
C ARG A 74 38.11 -5.39 13.36
N THR A 75 38.20 -5.62 14.66
CA THR A 75 39.08 -4.87 15.55
C THR A 75 40.51 -5.19 15.14
N ARG A 76 41.15 -4.28 14.42
CA ARG A 76 42.58 -4.32 14.18
C ARG A 76 43.26 -3.90 15.48
N ALA A 77 43.62 -4.86 16.31
CA ALA A 77 44.58 -4.64 17.38
C ALA A 77 45.94 -4.34 16.73
N SER A 78 46.42 -3.09 16.88
CA SER A 78 47.81 -2.74 16.62
C SER A 78 48.61 -3.00 17.88
N ARG A 79 49.72 -3.73 17.73
CA ARG A 79 50.82 -3.79 18.69
C ARG A 79 51.48 -2.41 18.83
#